data_AF-A0A140E556-F1
#
_entry.id   AF-A0A140E556-F1
#
_cell.length_a   1.000
_cell.length_b   1.000
_cell.length_c   1.000
_cell.angle_alpha   90.00
_cell.angle_beta   90.00
_cell.angle_gamma   90.00
#
_symmetry.space_group_name_H-M   'P 1'
#
loop_
_entity.id
_entity.type
_entity.pdbx_description
1 polymer ?
#
loop_
_entity_poly.entity_id
_entity_poly.type
_entity_poly.pdbx_seq_one_letter_code
_entity_poly.pdbx_strand_id
1 'polypeptide(L)'
;MQTFYCLTFLHSLDQHPHSFNLDDHHHFETGRPLRVCGNTADMLAGSRYGDHFQVLGDKSRHFGLFDCSPGPGSESAKADSACC
;
A
#
# COMPACT_ATOMS: atom_id res chain seq x y z
N MET A 1 -2.54 -15.10 1.93
CA MET A 1 -3.97 -14.93 2.25
C MET A 1 -4.28 -13.44 2.23
N GLN A 2 -4.96 -12.92 1.20
CA GLN A 2 -5.04 -11.47 0.95
C GLN A 2 -6.28 -10.85 1.62
N THR A 3 -6.00 -10.12 2.69
CA THR A 3 -6.91 -9.25 3.43
C THR A 3 -6.74 -7.83 2.89
N PHE A 4 -7.83 -7.07 2.77
CA PHE A 4 -7.78 -5.66 2.37
C PHE A 4 -7.64 -4.80 3.62
N TYR A 5 -6.63 -3.93 3.64
CA TYR A 5 -6.42 -2.96 4.70
C TYR A 5 -6.62 -1.55 4.16
N CYS A 6 -7.18 -0.67 4.98
CA CYS A 6 -7.15 0.76 4.75
C CYS A 6 -5.98 1.35 5.53
N LEU A 7 -5.01 1.95 4.84
CA LEU A 7 -3.90 2.65 5.45
C LEU A 7 -4.08 4.16 5.26
N THR A 8 -3.91 4.91 6.34
CA THR A 8 -3.91 6.38 6.32
C THR A 8 -2.57 6.90 6.80
N PHE A 9 -1.90 7.71 5.98
CA PHE A 9 -0.65 8.37 6.38
C PHE A 9 -0.95 9.55 7.31
N LEU A 10 -0.31 9.59 8.48
CA LEU A 10 -0.63 10.48 9.59
C LEU A 10 0.21 11.76 9.65
N HIS A 11 0.92 12.16 8.59
CA HIS A 11 1.70 13.41 8.50
C HIS A 11 3.08 13.45 9.20
N SER A 12 3.54 12.36 9.81
CA SER A 12 4.65 12.41 10.79
C SER A 12 6.08 12.42 10.18
N LEU A 13 6.25 12.55 8.86
CA LEU A 13 7.56 12.72 8.26
C LEU A 13 7.81 14.21 7.96
N ASP A 14 8.67 14.86 8.76
CA ASP A 14 9.01 16.29 8.65
C ASP A 14 9.48 16.71 7.24
N GLN A 15 9.93 15.76 6.41
CA GLN A 15 10.37 16.00 5.03
C GLN A 15 9.29 15.74 3.97
N HIS A 16 8.13 15.18 4.33
CA HIS A 16 7.06 14.79 3.41
C HIS A 16 5.66 15.08 3.99
N PRO A 17 5.27 16.36 4.14
CA PRO A 17 4.03 16.73 4.81
C PRO A 17 2.76 16.36 4.03
N HIS A 18 2.85 16.18 2.71
CA HIS A 18 1.68 16.03 1.84
C HIS A 18 1.44 14.61 1.35
N SER A 19 2.51 13.82 1.16
CA SER A 19 2.37 12.46 0.68
C SER A 19 3.62 11.61 0.89
N PHE A 20 3.42 10.30 0.95
CA PHE A 20 4.47 9.30 1.01
C PHE A 20 4.33 8.31 -0.14
N ASN A 21 5.41 8.06 -0.88
CA ASN A 21 5.47 7.03 -1.92
C ASN A 21 6.26 5.84 -1.39
N LEU A 22 5.62 4.67 -1.30
CA LEU A 22 6.31 3.43 -0.96
C LEU A 22 7.02 2.84 -2.19
N ASP A 23 6.34 2.89 -3.35
CA ASP A 23 6.80 2.49 -4.67
C ASP A 23 5.94 3.22 -5.73
N ASP A 24 6.09 2.85 -7.01
CA ASP A 24 5.36 3.46 -8.13
C ASP A 24 3.84 3.20 -8.12
N HIS A 25 3.35 2.30 -7.27
CA HIS A 25 1.94 1.90 -7.16
C HIS A 25 1.27 2.41 -5.88
N HIS A 26 2.04 2.72 -4.85
CA HIS A 26 1.54 3.07 -3.51
C HIS A 26 1.87 4.52 -3.15
N HIS A 27 1.04 5.44 -3.63
CA HIS A 27 1.06 6.87 -3.27
C HIS A 27 0.03 7.16 -2.18
N PHE A 28 0.50 7.46 -0.97
CA PHE A 28 -0.33 7.79 0.17
C PHE A 28 -0.41 9.31 0.35
N GLU A 29 -1.59 9.88 0.17
CA GLU A 29 -1.87 11.27 0.55
C GLU A 29 -2.11 11.37 2.06
N THR A 30 -1.56 12.41 2.70
CA THR A 30 -1.75 12.64 4.14
C THR A 30 -3.24 12.74 4.49
N GLY A 31 -3.66 11.97 5.49
CA GLY A 31 -5.04 11.95 5.98
C GLY A 31 -6.05 11.26 5.05
N ARG A 32 -5.63 10.69 3.92
CA ARG A 32 -6.52 9.96 3.02
C ARG A 32 -6.30 8.44 3.11
N PRO A 33 -7.37 7.65 3.34
CA PRO A 33 -7.24 6.20 3.36
C PRO A 33 -6.97 5.65 1.97
N LEU A 34 -5.95 4.80 1.84
CA LEU A 34 -5.66 4.01 0.65
C LEU A 34 -5.87 2.53 0.95
N ARG A 35 -6.53 1.82 0.03
CA ARG A 35 -6.65 0.35 0.12
C ARG A 35 -5.37 -0.31 -0.35
N VAL A 36 -4.87 -1.24 0.46
CA VAL A 36 -3.67 -2.02 0.14
C VAL A 36 -3.88 -3.49 0.45
N CYS A 37 -3.03 -4.34 -0.11
CA CYS A 37 -2.99 -5.75 0.22
C CYS A 37 -2.40 -5.98 1.62
N GLY A 38 -2.73 -7.13 2.22
CA GLY A 38 -2.25 -7.50 3.55
C GLY A 38 -0.72 -7.52 3.70
N ASN A 39 0.01 -7.87 2.63
CA ASN A 39 1.48 -7.86 2.67
C ASN A 39 2.02 -6.43 2.82
N THR A 40 1.47 -5.46 2.07
CA THR A 40 1.86 -4.04 2.17
C THR A 40 1.56 -3.50 3.57
N ALA A 41 0.39 -3.86 4.12
CA ALA A 41 0.01 -3.47 5.48
C ALA A 41 0.99 -4.02 6.53
N ASP A 42 1.32 -5.31 6.45
CA ASP A 42 2.29 -5.96 7.35
C ASP A 42 3.69 -5.33 7.22
N MET A 43 4.14 -5.04 5.98
CA MET A 43 5.44 -4.43 5.74
C MET A 43 5.54 -3.03 6.34
N LEU A 44 4.55 -2.17 6.11
CA LEU A 44 4.57 -0.81 6.64
C LEU A 44 4.52 -0.82 8.18
N ALA A 45 3.61 -1.60 8.76
CA ALA A 45 3.45 -1.72 10.20
C ALA A 45 4.70 -2.30 10.91
N GLY A 46 5.40 -3.24 10.28
CA GLY A 46 6.61 -3.86 10.82
C GLY A 46 7.91 -3.09 10.57
N SER A 47 7.85 -1.95 9.90
CA SER A 47 9.03 -1.16 9.52
C SER A 47 9.16 0.12 10.35
N ARG A 48 10.24 0.88 10.12
CA ARG A 48 10.42 2.24 10.68
C ARG A 48 9.29 3.22 10.32
N TYR A 49 8.42 2.87 9.37
CA TYR A 49 7.30 3.70 8.97
C TYR A 49 6.03 3.45 9.77
N GLY A 50 5.98 2.40 10.60
CA GLY A 50 4.77 1.97 11.31
C GLY A 50 4.09 3.09 12.09
N ASP A 51 4.88 3.91 12.79
CA ASP A 51 4.38 5.05 13.59
C ASP A 51 3.74 6.17 12.76
N HIS A 52 3.95 6.17 11.44
CA HIS A 52 3.41 7.17 10.53
C HIS A 52 2.14 6.71 9.80
N PHE A 53 1.70 5.47 10.01
CA PHE A 53 0.53 4.90 9.35
C PHE A 53 -0.50 4.41 10.36
N GLN A 54 -1.75 4.81 10.15
CA GLN A 54 -2.89 4.14 10.77
C GLN A 54 -3.35 3.00 9.87
N VAL A 55 -3.30 1.78 10.39
CA VAL A 55 -3.77 0.57 9.71
C VAL A 55 -5.16 0.20 10.24
N LEU A 56 -6.16 0.18 9.35
CA LEU A 56 -7.53 -0.21 9.65
C LEU A 56 -7.87 -1.50 8.90
N GLY A 57 -8.32 -2.52 9.64
CA GLY A 57 -8.70 -3.83 9.12
C GLY A 57 -8.09 -4.98 9.91
N ASP A 58 -8.57 -6.20 9.66
CA ASP A 58 -8.06 -7.43 10.25
C ASP A 58 -8.11 -8.58 9.24
N LYS A 59 -7.34 -9.67 9.48
CA LYS A 59 -7.30 -10.84 8.59
C LYS A 59 -8.46 -11.81 8.78
N SER A 60 -9.57 -11.37 9.39
CA SER A 60 -10.68 -12.26 9.72
C SER A 60 -11.45 -12.74 8.48
N ARG A 61 -11.40 -11.99 7.38
CA ARG A 61 -12.15 -12.28 6.14
C ARG A 61 -11.28 -12.14 4.89
N HIS A 62 -11.30 -13.17 4.07
CA HIS A 62 -10.62 -13.21 2.77
C HIS A 62 -11.58 -12.80 1.65
N PHE A 63 -11.22 -11.77 0.88
CA PHE A 63 -12.05 -11.24 -0.20
C PHE A 63 -11.54 -11.60 -1.61
N GLY A 64 -10.50 -12.42 -1.72
CA GLY A 64 -9.91 -12.81 -3.01
C GLY A 64 -8.56 -12.13 -3.27
N LEU A 65 -8.11 -12.19 -4.52
CA LEU A 65 -6.86 -11.53 -4.95
C LEU A 65 -7.05 -10.01 -4.96
N PHE A 66 -6.06 -9.30 -4.42
CA PHE A 66 -5.96 -7.85 -4.55
C PHE A 66 -5.28 -7.55 -5.89
N ASP A 67 -5.92 -6.72 -6.72
CA ASP A 67 -5.28 -6.20 -7.92
C ASP A 67 -4.30 -5.09 -7.52
N CYS A 68 -3.02 -5.45 -7.36
CA CYS A 68 -1.96 -4.50 -7.05
C CYS A 68 -1.55 -3.65 -8.28
N SER A 69 -2.23 -3.82 -9.41
CA SER A 69 -1.97 -3.01 -10.61
C SER A 69 -2.39 -1.56 -10.37
N PRO A 70 -1.67 -0.58 -10.94
CA PRO A 70 -2.12 0.79 -10.94
C PRO A 70 -3.49 0.84 -11.65
N GLY A 71 -4.42 1.64 -11.11
CA GLY A 71 -5.84 1.64 -11.50
C GLY A 71 -6.09 1.72 -13.02
N PRO A 72 -7.34 1.50 -13.49
CA PRO A 72 -7.65 1.41 -14.91
C PRO A 72 -7.23 2.70 -15.63
N GLY A 73 -6.06 2.65 -16.28
CA GLY A 73 -5.35 3.83 -16.80
C GLY A 73 -3.83 3.69 -16.87
N SER A 74 -3.23 2.75 -16.13
CA SER A 74 -1.81 2.41 -16.30
C SER A 74 -1.69 0.98 -16.81
N GLU A 75 -1.63 0.85 -18.14
CA GLU A 75 -1.10 -0.33 -18.80
C GLU A 75 0.39 -0.45 -18.46
N SER A 76 0.71 -1.01 -17.30
CA SER A 76 2.05 -1.53 -17.05
C SER A 76 2.27 -2.68 -18.00
N ALA A 77 2.99 -2.40 -19.08
CA ALA A 77 3.46 -3.39 -20.04
C ALA A 77 4.08 -4.56 -19.28
N LYS A 78 3.51 -5.76 -19.46
CA LYS A 78 4.12 -7.02 -19.06
C LYS A 78 5.54 -7.08 -19.61
N ALA A 79 6.53 -6.89 -18.75
CA ALA A 79 7.86 -7.43 -18.98
C ALA A 79 7.87 -8.87 -18.47
N ASP A 80 7.24 -9.76 -19.25
CA ASP A 80 7.55 -11.18 -19.23
C ASP A 80 9.00 -11.32 -19.74
N SER A 81 9.99 -11.34 -18.84
CA SER A 81 11.28 -11.97 -19.13
C SER A 81 12.00 -12.39 -17.85
N ALA A 82 11.63 -13.55 -17.34
CA ALA A 82 12.60 -14.43 -16.71
C ALA A 82 13.23 -15.31 -17.81
N CYS A 83 14.54 -15.19 -18.00
CA CYS A 83 15.37 -16.25 -18.53
C CYS A 83 16.82 -16.04 -18.03
N CYS A 84 17.30 -17.07 -17.35
CA CYS A 84 18.65 -17.47 -16.92
C CYS A 84 19.81 -16.46 -17.06
#